data_AF-A0A3C1Z5N6-F1
#
_entry.id   AF-A0A3C1Z5N6-F1
#
_cell.length_a   1.000
_cell.length_b   1.000
_cell.length_c   1.000
_cell.angle_alpha   90.00
_cell.angle_beta   90.00
_cell.angle_gamma   90.00
#
_symmetry.space_group_name_H-M   'P 1'
#
loop_
_entity.id
_entity.type
_entity.pdbx_description
1 polymer ?
#
loop_
_entity_poly.entity_id
_entity_poly.type
_entity_poly.pdbx_seq_one_letter_code
_entity_poly.pdbx_strand_id
1 'polypeptide(L)'
;MIGQGVTNRFQDMKTRSKLFLGFGLVSLIIMIMASVGVFTLRQLSTHSQTVYADYTIPLADFAQMGTALTKHHQILLDVASATKQADFSQDAAKLPALKAEIEKAVNHYKSTNLRVSRTGRDEQADLTLFEPALKKYFQDADGALSAMADSFDRNTLTP
;
A
#
# COMPACT_ATOMS: atom_id res chain seq x y z
N MET A 1 49.82 23.94 -25.60
CA MET A 1 50.75 23.19 -26.47
C MET A 1 50.61 21.66 -26.38
N ILE A 2 49.49 21.10 -25.89
CA ILE A 2 49.31 19.63 -25.75
C ILE A 2 48.74 18.97 -27.02
N GLY A 3 47.98 19.71 -27.84
CA GLY A 3 47.30 19.14 -29.03
C GLY A 3 48.22 18.78 -30.19
N GLN A 4 49.27 19.56 -30.46
CA GLN A 4 50.14 19.36 -31.65
C GLN A 4 51.08 18.15 -31.53
N GLY A 5 51.51 17.80 -30.32
CA GLY A 5 52.38 16.64 -30.09
C GLY A 5 51.63 15.29 -30.23
N VAL A 6 50.34 15.27 -29.88
CA VAL A 6 49.49 14.07 -30.00
C VAL A 6 49.13 13.81 -31.46
N THR A 7 48.85 14.85 -32.25
CA THR A 7 48.52 14.72 -33.67
C THR A 7 49.71 14.25 -34.52
N ASN A 8 50.92 14.76 -34.26
CA ASN A 8 52.12 14.28 -34.97
C ASN A 8 52.45 12.82 -34.66
N ARG A 9 52.36 12.41 -33.38
CA ARG A 9 52.53 10.99 -32.99
C ARG A 9 51.47 10.08 -33.62
N PHE A 10 50.23 10.54 -33.73
CA PHE A 10 49.18 9.79 -34.40
C PHE A 10 49.49 9.65 -35.88
N GLN A 11 49.93 10.72 -36.56
CA GLN A 11 50.21 10.71 -38.00
C GLN A 11 51.33 9.73 -38.38
N ASP A 12 52.38 9.61 -37.58
CA ASP A 12 53.52 8.70 -37.80
C ASP A 12 53.25 7.21 -37.49
N MET A 13 52.07 6.86 -36.96
CA MET A 13 51.73 5.46 -36.65
C MET A 13 51.23 4.69 -37.88
N LYS A 14 51.70 3.44 -38.03
CA LYS A 14 51.22 2.47 -39.04
C LYS A 14 49.70 2.37 -39.03
N THR A 15 49.08 2.29 -40.21
CA THR A 15 47.61 2.28 -40.42
C THR A 15 46.86 1.28 -39.53
N ARG A 16 47.45 0.11 -39.28
CA ARG A 16 46.92 -0.92 -38.38
C ARG A 16 46.74 -0.41 -36.94
N SER A 17 47.69 0.36 -36.43
CA SER A 17 47.70 0.84 -35.04
C SER A 17 46.72 2.01 -34.84
N LYS A 18 46.55 2.88 -35.85
CA LYS A 18 45.48 3.91 -35.87
C LYS A 18 44.08 3.31 -35.78
N LEU A 19 43.85 2.20 -36.50
CA LEU A 19 42.54 1.53 -36.52
C LEU A 19 42.22 0.89 -35.16
N PHE A 20 43.18 0.24 -34.51
CA PHE A 20 43.01 -0.30 -33.16
C PHE A 20 42.74 0.79 -32.11
N LEU A 21 43.39 1.94 -32.24
CA LEU A 21 43.20 3.07 -31.33
C LEU A 21 41.79 3.68 -31.47
N GLY A 22 41.31 3.82 -32.71
CA GLY A 22 39.94 4.26 -32.98
C GLY A 22 38.90 3.26 -32.45
N PHE A 23 39.08 1.97 -32.70
CA PHE A 23 38.17 0.93 -32.19
C PHE A 23 38.17 0.85 -30.66
N GLY A 24 39.35 0.97 -30.04
CA GLY A 24 39.49 0.99 -28.59
C GLY A 24 38.79 2.20 -27.95
N LEU A 25 38.89 3.38 -28.57
CA LEU A 25 38.20 4.59 -28.10
C LEU A 25 36.67 4.42 -28.16
N VAL A 26 36.15 3.92 -29.28
CA VAL A 26 34.70 3.69 -29.44
C VAL A 26 34.20 2.63 -28.46
N SER A 27 34.93 1.53 -28.29
CA SER A 27 34.59 0.47 -27.32
C SER A 27 34.57 1.00 -25.89
N LEU A 28 35.52 1.86 -25.50
CA LEU A 28 35.55 2.51 -24.19
C LEU A 28 34.30 3.38 -23.96
N ILE A 29 33.91 4.18 -24.96
CA ILE A 29 32.71 5.03 -24.89
C ILE A 29 31.45 4.17 -24.73
N ILE A 30 31.32 3.09 -25.50
CA ILE A 30 30.19 2.15 -25.38
C ILE A 30 30.15 1.51 -23.98
N MET A 31 31.31 1.12 -23.43
CA MET A 31 31.39 0.53 -22.09
C MET A 31 30.94 1.50 -21.00
N ILE A 32 31.30 2.78 -21.10
CA ILE A 32 30.86 3.83 -20.17
C ILE A 32 29.34 4.04 -20.29
N MET A 33 28.82 4.17 -21.52
CA MET A 33 27.38 4.34 -21.76
C MET A 33 26.56 3.15 -21.25
N ALA A 34 27.02 1.92 -21.49
CA ALA A 34 26.38 0.71 -20.98
C ALA A 34 26.37 0.69 -19.44
N SER A 35 27.47 1.09 -18.80
CA SER A 35 27.57 1.16 -17.34
C SER A 35 26.60 2.18 -16.74
N VAL A 36 26.51 3.39 -17.32
CA VAL A 36 25.56 4.43 -16.92
C VAL A 36 24.12 3.98 -17.16
N GLY A 37 23.86 3.32 -18.29
CA GLY A 37 22.55 2.75 -18.61
C GLY A 37 22.09 1.73 -17.57
N VAL A 38 22.95 0.76 -17.22
CA VAL A 38 22.65 -0.25 -16.20
C VAL A 38 22.45 0.38 -14.82
N PHE A 39 23.26 1.36 -14.44
CA PHE A 39 23.13 2.03 -13.14
C PHE A 39 21.83 2.83 -13.03
N THR A 40 21.49 3.57 -14.09
CA THR A 40 20.24 4.34 -14.19
C THR A 40 19.01 3.42 -14.21
N LEU A 41 19.05 2.30 -14.96
CA LEU A 41 17.95 1.32 -14.97
C LEU A 41 17.75 0.67 -13.60
N ARG A 42 18.84 0.36 -12.88
CA ARG A 42 18.76 -0.20 -11.53
C ARG A 42 18.15 0.80 -10.56
N GLN A 43 18.58 2.07 -10.58
CA GLN A 43 17.96 3.12 -9.75
C GLN A 43 16.47 3.30 -10.07
N LEU A 44 16.11 3.34 -11.35
CA LEU A 44 14.72 3.49 -11.78
C LEU A 44 13.86 2.29 -11.37
N SER A 45 14.38 1.07 -11.50
CA SER A 45 13.73 -0.15 -11.02
C SER A 45 13.49 -0.10 -9.51
N THR A 46 14.45 0.42 -8.75
CA THR A 46 14.34 0.54 -7.29
C THR A 46 13.28 1.58 -6.92
N HIS A 47 13.24 2.72 -7.62
CA HIS A 47 12.22 3.76 -7.42
C HIS A 47 10.80 3.33 -7.85
N SER A 48 10.66 2.54 -8.93
CA SER A 48 9.37 2.00 -9.36
C SER A 48 8.84 0.92 -8.42
N GLN A 49 9.71 0.06 -7.87
CA GLN A 49 9.30 -0.92 -6.86
C GLN A 49 8.82 -0.24 -5.58
N THR A 50 9.47 0.84 -5.14
CA THR A 50 8.98 1.62 -3.99
C THR A 50 7.60 2.19 -4.26
N VAL A 51 7.34 2.83 -5.41
CA VAL A 51 6.00 3.39 -5.68
C VAL A 51 4.91 2.30 -5.75
N TYR A 52 5.20 1.13 -6.33
CA TYR A 52 4.21 0.07 -6.42
C TYR A 52 3.91 -0.54 -5.04
N ALA A 53 4.94 -0.90 -4.27
CA ALA A 53 4.78 -1.46 -2.93
C ALA A 53 4.16 -0.46 -1.94
N ASP A 54 4.50 0.82 -2.07
CA ASP A 54 4.11 1.85 -1.11
C ASP A 54 2.71 2.43 -1.34
N TYR A 55 2.17 2.34 -2.56
CA TYR A 55 0.87 2.97 -2.88
C TYR A 55 -0.21 1.97 -3.28
N THR A 56 0.12 0.85 -3.95
CA THR A 56 -0.92 -0.04 -4.47
C THR A 56 -1.44 -1.03 -3.41
N ILE A 57 -0.54 -1.54 -2.57
CA ILE A 57 -0.90 -2.48 -1.51
C ILE A 57 -1.76 -1.79 -0.43
N PRO A 58 -1.35 -0.62 0.12
CA PRO A 58 -2.17 0.05 1.13
C PRO A 58 -3.51 0.55 0.57
N LEU A 59 -3.57 0.91 -0.72
CA LEU A 59 -4.81 1.34 -1.37
C LEU A 59 -5.81 0.19 -1.54
N ALA A 60 -5.33 -1.00 -1.93
CA ALA A 60 -6.16 -2.19 -2.03
C ALA A 60 -6.73 -2.60 -0.66
N ASP A 61 -5.89 -2.57 0.38
CA ASP A 61 -6.32 -2.85 1.75
C ASP A 61 -7.33 -1.82 2.26
N PHE A 62 -7.14 -0.54 1.94
CA PHE A 62 -8.09 0.51 2.31
C PHE A 62 -9.44 0.34 1.59
N ALA A 63 -9.42 -0.02 0.30
CA ALA A 63 -10.64 -0.32 -0.45
C ALA A 63 -11.37 -1.55 0.12
N GLN A 64 -10.62 -2.60 0.49
CA GLN A 64 -11.19 -3.79 1.13
C GLN A 64 -11.76 -3.45 2.51
N MET A 65 -11.04 -2.68 3.32
CA MET A 65 -11.51 -2.19 4.62
C MET A 65 -12.79 -1.36 4.49
N GLY A 66 -12.83 -0.40 3.56
CA GLY A 66 -14.02 0.43 3.32
C GLY A 66 -15.22 -0.40 2.87
N THR A 67 -14.99 -1.41 2.04
CA THR A 67 -16.04 -2.37 1.63
C THR A 67 -16.53 -3.20 2.81
N ALA A 68 -15.62 -3.74 3.62
CA ALA A 68 -15.97 -4.53 4.81
C ALA A 68 -16.72 -3.69 5.84
N LEU A 69 -16.33 -2.43 6.05
CA LEU A 69 -17.00 -1.50 6.96
C LEU A 69 -18.41 -1.14 6.47
N THR A 70 -18.56 -0.88 5.16
CA THR A 70 -19.87 -0.61 4.55
C THR A 70 -20.80 -1.81 4.70
N LYS A 71 -20.28 -3.02 4.47
CA LYS A 71 -21.04 -4.26 4.64
C LYS A 71 -21.39 -4.51 6.11
N HIS A 72 -20.47 -4.24 7.04
CA HIS A 72 -20.72 -4.32 8.47
C HIS A 72 -21.85 -3.38 8.88
N HIS A 73 -21.81 -2.12 8.42
CA HIS A 73 -22.88 -1.16 8.67
C HIS A 73 -24.23 -1.59 8.06
N GLN A 74 -24.25 -2.12 6.83
CA GLN A 74 -25.48 -2.61 6.22
C GLN A 74 -26.10 -3.74 7.02
N ILE A 75 -25.30 -4.73 7.44
CA ILE A 75 -25.79 -5.84 8.27
C ILE A 75 -26.31 -5.32 9.61
N LEU A 76 -25.69 -4.32 10.22
CA LEU A 76 -26.23 -3.69 11.44
C LEU A 76 -27.61 -3.06 11.21
N LEU A 77 -27.85 -2.42 10.06
CA LEU A 77 -29.17 -1.88 9.70
C LEU A 77 -30.19 -3.00 9.46
N ASP A 78 -29.78 -4.07 8.78
CA ASP A 78 -30.64 -5.23 8.52
C ASP A 78 -31.04 -5.90 9.84
N VAL A 79 -30.07 -6.12 10.74
CA VAL A 79 -30.28 -6.64 12.10
C VAL A 79 -31.19 -5.71 12.92
N ALA A 80 -31.03 -4.40 12.81
CA ALA A 80 -31.89 -3.43 13.49
C ALA A 80 -33.34 -3.44 12.99
N SER A 81 -33.57 -3.86 11.74
CA SER A 81 -34.90 -4.03 11.14
C SER A 81 -35.49 -5.44 11.35
N ALA A 82 -34.69 -6.38 11.85
CA ALA A 82 -35.12 -7.77 12.04
C ALA A 82 -36.20 -7.86 13.12
N THR A 83 -37.32 -8.49 12.77
CA THR A 83 -38.45 -8.71 13.68
C THR A 83 -38.43 -10.11 14.32
N LYS A 84 -37.60 -11.02 13.79
CA LYS A 84 -37.47 -12.41 14.26
C LYS A 84 -36.09 -12.64 14.85
N GLN A 85 -36.04 -13.33 15.99
CA GLN A 85 -34.79 -13.69 16.66
C GLN A 85 -33.88 -14.57 15.78
N ALA A 86 -34.46 -15.45 14.95
CA ALA A 86 -33.70 -16.30 14.03
C ALA A 86 -32.91 -15.45 13.00
N ASP A 87 -33.58 -14.48 12.37
CA ASP A 87 -32.99 -13.58 11.38
C ASP A 87 -31.91 -12.69 12.04
N PHE A 88 -32.21 -12.16 13.23
CA PHE A 88 -31.24 -11.41 14.06
C PHE A 88 -29.97 -12.24 14.31
N SER A 89 -30.11 -13.48 14.79
CA SER A 89 -28.98 -14.33 15.15
C SER A 89 -28.12 -14.73 13.94
N GLN A 90 -28.75 -14.96 12.79
CA GLN A 90 -28.07 -15.34 11.56
C GLN A 90 -27.23 -14.19 11.00
N ASP A 91 -27.75 -12.96 11.04
CA ASP A 91 -27.05 -11.79 10.53
C ASP A 91 -26.00 -11.27 11.52
N ALA A 92 -26.29 -11.29 12.82
CA ALA A 92 -25.32 -10.96 13.86
C ALA A 92 -24.09 -11.90 13.81
N ALA A 93 -24.26 -13.17 13.48
CA ALA A 93 -23.17 -14.13 13.34
C ALA A 93 -22.17 -13.79 12.21
N LYS A 94 -22.56 -12.95 11.24
CA LYS A 94 -21.69 -12.52 10.13
C LYS A 94 -20.78 -11.34 10.50
N LEU A 95 -21.15 -10.56 11.52
CA LEU A 95 -20.45 -9.33 11.93
C LEU A 95 -19.02 -9.58 12.45
N PRO A 96 -18.74 -10.61 13.28
CA PRO A 96 -17.38 -10.86 13.79
C PRO A 96 -16.34 -11.10 12.69
N ALA A 97 -16.72 -11.78 11.61
CA ALA A 97 -15.81 -12.02 10.48
C ALA A 97 -15.43 -10.71 9.77
N LEU A 98 -16.40 -9.81 9.57
CA LEU A 98 -16.16 -8.49 8.97
C LEU A 98 -15.33 -7.60 9.89
N LYS A 99 -15.57 -7.64 11.20
CA LYS A 99 -14.75 -6.95 12.20
C LYS A 99 -13.29 -7.42 12.13
N ALA A 100 -13.05 -8.73 12.06
CA ALA A 100 -11.71 -9.29 11.92
C ALA A 100 -11.02 -8.87 10.61
N GLU A 101 -11.75 -8.80 9.48
CA GLU A 101 -11.20 -8.29 8.22
C GLU A 101 -10.79 -6.82 8.30
N ILE A 102 -11.63 -5.98 8.93
CA ILE A 102 -11.33 -4.55 9.15
C ILE A 102 -10.10 -4.40 10.05
N GLU A 103 -10.05 -5.12 11.19
CA GLU A 103 -8.91 -5.08 12.11
C GLU A 103 -7.61 -5.56 11.44
N LYS A 104 -7.69 -6.60 10.60
CA LYS A 104 -6.55 -7.08 9.81
C LYS A 104 -6.05 -6.02 8.85
N ALA A 105 -6.93 -5.34 8.12
CA ALA A 105 -6.55 -4.28 7.19
C ALA A 105 -5.90 -3.09 7.92
N VAL A 106 -6.46 -2.69 9.08
CA VAL A 106 -5.87 -1.66 9.93
C VAL A 106 -4.48 -2.06 10.41
N ASN A 107 -4.32 -3.26 10.97
CA ASN A 107 -3.04 -3.77 11.44
C ASN A 107 -2.00 -3.86 10.33
N HIS A 108 -2.41 -4.27 9.13
CA HIS A 108 -1.55 -4.28 7.96
C HIS A 108 -1.10 -2.85 7.62
N TYR A 109 -2.03 -1.89 7.58
CA TYR A 109 -1.69 -0.48 7.35
C TYR A 109 -0.70 0.06 8.41
N LYS A 110 -0.84 -0.28 9.70
CA LYS A 110 0.14 0.11 10.74
C LYS A 110 1.55 -0.43 10.48
N SER A 111 1.63 -1.61 9.85
CA SER A 111 2.92 -2.24 9.52
C SER A 111 3.58 -1.65 8.28
N THR A 112 2.87 -0.80 7.53
CA THR A 112 3.43 -0.08 6.38
C THR A 112 4.24 1.13 6.83
N ASN A 113 5.00 1.71 5.91
CA ASN A 113 5.81 2.90 6.18
C ASN A 113 4.90 4.13 6.22
N LEU A 114 4.50 4.56 7.42
CA LEU A 114 3.68 5.73 7.66
C LEU A 114 4.45 7.01 7.32
N ARG A 115 3.87 7.84 6.45
CA ARG A 115 4.56 9.00 5.86
C ARG A 115 3.93 10.32 6.26
N VAL A 116 4.79 11.35 6.26
CA VAL A 116 4.35 12.74 6.17
C VAL A 116 4.36 13.14 4.70
N SER A 117 3.18 13.40 4.14
CA SER A 117 3.01 13.87 2.77
C SER A 117 3.67 15.24 2.57
N ARG A 118 3.99 15.58 1.31
CA ARG A 118 4.47 16.90 0.91
C ARG A 118 3.50 18.04 1.25
N THR A 119 2.21 17.71 1.44
CA THR A 119 1.17 18.65 1.87
C THR A 119 1.10 18.83 3.39
N GLY A 120 1.97 18.16 4.17
CA GLY A 120 1.99 18.20 5.63
C GLY A 120 1.03 17.22 6.32
N ARG A 121 0.35 16.35 5.56
CA ARG A 121 -0.51 15.29 6.13
C ARG A 121 0.36 14.21 6.77
N ASP A 122 0.14 13.94 8.05
CA ASP A 122 0.83 12.89 8.80
C ASP A 122 -0.08 11.66 8.96
N GLU A 123 0.29 10.57 8.29
CA GLU A 123 -0.45 9.30 8.35
C GLU A 123 -0.45 8.67 9.75
N GLN A 124 0.60 8.92 10.55
CA GLN A 124 0.65 8.45 11.94
C GLN A 124 -0.39 9.19 12.79
N ALA A 125 -0.52 10.50 12.60
CA ALA A 125 -1.53 11.30 13.28
C ALA A 125 -2.95 10.86 12.90
N ASP A 126 -3.20 10.64 11.60
CA ASP A 126 -4.48 10.13 11.12
C ASP A 126 -4.82 8.77 11.71
N LEU A 127 -3.84 7.86 11.79
CA LEU A 127 -4.02 6.54 12.38
C LEU A 127 -4.35 6.63 13.87
N THR A 128 -3.66 7.50 14.63
CA THR A 128 -3.95 7.71 16.06
C THR A 128 -5.33 8.29 16.32
N LEU A 129 -5.91 9.01 15.35
CA LEU A 129 -7.29 9.50 15.42
C LEU A 129 -8.30 8.42 15.01
N PHE A 130 -7.97 7.63 13.97
CA PHE A 130 -8.87 6.63 13.40
C PHE A 130 -9.07 5.42 14.32
N GLU A 131 -8.01 4.89 14.93
CA GLU A 131 -8.10 3.72 15.82
C GLU A 131 -9.10 3.86 16.97
N PRO A 132 -9.07 4.93 17.80
CA PRO A 132 -10.03 5.10 18.87
C PRO A 132 -11.45 5.31 18.34
N ALA A 133 -11.62 5.98 17.19
CA ALA A 133 -12.93 6.16 16.56
C ALA A 133 -13.50 4.82 16.08
N LEU A 134 -12.69 3.97 15.45
CA LEU A 134 -13.09 2.64 15.00
C LEU A 134 -13.42 1.73 16.19
N LYS A 135 -12.60 1.77 17.25
CA LYS A 135 -12.87 1.03 18.48
C LYS A 135 -14.18 1.46 19.11
N LYS A 136 -14.44 2.76 19.19
CA LYS A 136 -15.70 3.31 19.69
C LYS A 136 -16.89 2.86 18.83
N TYR A 137 -16.76 2.90 17.51
CA TYR A 137 -17.79 2.40 16.60
C TYR A 137 -18.16 0.94 16.89
N PHE A 138 -17.16 0.06 17.04
CA PHE A 138 -17.43 -1.34 17.38
C PHE A 138 -18.01 -1.52 18.77
N GLN A 139 -17.57 -0.75 19.76
CA GLN A 139 -18.15 -0.78 21.11
C GLN A 139 -19.62 -0.36 21.11
N ASP A 140 -19.96 0.71 20.39
CA ASP A 140 -21.34 1.21 20.28
C ASP A 140 -22.22 0.19 19.51
N ALA A 141 -21.68 -0.45 18.46
CA ALA A 141 -22.36 -1.51 17.72
C ALA A 141 -22.59 -2.77 18.55
N ASP A 142 -21.56 -3.25 19.26
CA ASP A 142 -21.64 -4.42 20.14
C ASP A 142 -22.67 -4.16 21.27
N GLY A 143 -22.69 -2.96 21.84
CA GLY A 143 -23.68 -2.55 22.84
C GLY A 143 -25.12 -2.55 22.30
N ALA A 144 -25.32 -2.05 21.08
CA ALA A 144 -26.63 -2.08 20.42
C ALA A 144 -27.11 -3.51 20.14
N LEU A 145 -26.21 -4.38 19.66
CA LEU A 145 -26.49 -5.80 19.41
C LEU A 145 -26.87 -6.53 20.71
N SER A 146 -26.13 -6.31 21.80
CA SER A 146 -26.45 -6.90 23.10
C SER A 146 -27.83 -6.43 23.60
N ALA A 147 -28.14 -5.14 23.49
CA ALA A 147 -29.45 -4.62 23.90
C ALA A 147 -30.60 -5.22 23.06
N MET A 148 -30.38 -5.44 21.76
CA MET A 148 -31.36 -6.10 20.89
C MET A 148 -31.52 -7.58 21.22
N ALA A 149 -30.43 -8.31 21.47
CA ALA A 149 -30.49 -9.71 21.90
C ALA A 149 -31.32 -9.86 23.19
N ASP A 150 -31.05 -9.02 24.19
CA ASP A 150 -31.82 -8.98 25.45
C ASP A 150 -33.32 -8.70 25.22
N SER A 151 -33.66 -7.91 24.20
CA SER A 151 -35.06 -7.57 23.89
C SER A 151 -35.83 -8.79 23.36
N PHE A 152 -35.19 -9.65 22.58
CA PHE A 152 -35.80 -10.89 22.10
C PHE A 152 -36.00 -11.89 23.24
N ASP A 153 -35.01 -12.02 24.14
CA ASP A 153 -35.11 -12.93 25.29
C ASP A 153 -36.24 -12.51 26.25
N ARG A 154 -36.39 -11.21 26.54
CA ARG A 154 -37.52 -10.71 27.35
C ARG A 154 -38.88 -10.93 26.70
N ASN A 155 -38.98 -10.83 25.38
CA ASN A 155 -40.24 -11.03 24.66
C ASN A 155 -40.69 -12.51 24.68
N THR A 156 -39.77 -13.46 24.87
CA THR A 156 -40.11 -14.89 25.08
C THR A 156 -40.58 -15.23 26.49
N LEU A 157 -40.39 -14.33 27.46
CA LEU A 157 -40.72 -14.54 28.88
C LEU A 157 -42.08 -13.96 29.30
N THR A 158 -42.85 -13.39 28.37
CA THR A 158 -44.19 -12.84 28.67
C THR A 158 -45.27 -13.76 28.07
N PRO A 159 -46.10 -14.43 28.89
CA PRO A 159 -47.17 -15.34 28.43
C PRO A 159 -48.38 -14.59 27.84
#